data_AF-A0AAP0ILL2-F1
#
_entry.id   AF-A0AAP0ILL2-F1
#
_cell.length_a   1.000
_cell.length_b   1.000
_cell.length_c   1.000
_cell.angle_alpha   90.00
_cell.angle_beta   90.00
_cell.angle_gamma   90.00
#
_symmetry.space_group_name_H-M   'P 1'
#
loop_
_entity.id
_entity.type
_entity.pdbx_description
1 polymer ?
#
loop_
_entity_poly.entity_id
_entity_poly.type
_entity_poly.pdbx_seq_one_letter_code
_entity_poly.pdbx_strand_id
1 'polypeptide(L)'
;MKNQTQEQVMTVSKSINHEQREHGKLGPKISETLKRKLTFGARIVRGGGMKRIFKKLFNVGKEEKLLKVFQCHLSTTAGPITGLLFVSTEKVAFCSERSLRITSPTGEIVRAYYKVLVPIRKIKSVNQSENARNPREKYIEIVTVDNFDFWFMGFVNYQKALNCLQQTVSQSSIRKIDSRRNIALPLLQN
;
A
#
# COMPACT_ATOMS: atom_id res chain seq x y z
N MET A 1 2.65 29.53 -6.48
CA MET A 1 1.37 29.77 -5.76
C MET A 1 0.21 29.15 -6.53
N LYS A 2 -0.27 27.97 -6.13
CA LYS A 2 -1.68 27.55 -6.25
C LYS A 2 -1.99 26.61 -5.07
N ASN A 3 -2.99 27.00 -4.29
CA ASN A 3 -3.42 26.41 -3.03
C ASN A 3 -4.23 25.12 -3.25
N GLN A 4 -4.11 24.24 -2.25
CA GLN A 4 -5.14 23.40 -1.63
C GLN A 4 -6.41 23.05 -2.45
N THR A 5 -6.58 21.76 -2.71
CA THR A 5 -7.69 20.88 -2.24
C THR A 5 -7.76 19.71 -3.19
N GLN A 6 -7.32 18.52 -2.78
CA GLN A 6 -7.71 17.25 -3.42
C GLN A 6 -7.38 16.09 -2.48
N GLU A 7 -8.34 15.80 -1.61
CA GLU A 7 -8.58 14.44 -1.15
C GLU A 7 -8.65 13.47 -2.36
N GLN A 8 -8.29 12.21 -2.12
CA GLN A 8 -8.20 11.06 -3.05
C GLN A 8 -6.83 10.98 -3.75
N VAL A 9 -5.81 10.25 -3.28
CA VAL A 9 -5.79 8.83 -2.85
C VAL A 9 -4.85 8.64 -1.63
N MET A 10 -4.99 9.50 -0.62
CA MET A 10 -4.29 9.36 0.66
C MET A 10 -5.28 8.83 1.71
N THR A 11 -5.54 7.51 1.72
CA THR A 11 -6.33 6.93 2.81
C THR A 11 -5.44 6.80 4.03
N VAL A 12 -5.40 7.86 4.86
CA VAL A 12 -4.99 7.74 6.26
C VAL A 12 -6.11 6.96 6.97
N SER A 13 -6.07 5.63 6.86
CA SER A 13 -7.07 4.80 7.52
C SER A 13 -6.86 4.89 9.04
N LYS A 14 -7.81 5.49 9.76
CA LYS A 14 -7.93 5.38 11.21
C LYS A 14 -8.21 3.90 11.51
N SER A 15 -7.24 3.19 12.10
CA SER A 15 -7.54 1.89 12.71
C SER A 15 -8.32 2.19 13.99
N ILE A 16 -9.65 2.28 13.88
CA ILE A 16 -10.51 2.42 15.06
C ILE A 16 -10.50 1.06 15.75
N ASN A 17 -9.73 0.94 16.83
CA ASN A 17 -9.93 -0.13 17.79
C ASN A 17 -11.16 0.27 18.61
N HIS A 18 -12.22 -0.54 18.57
CA HIS A 18 -13.42 -0.30 19.36
C HIS A 18 -13.04 -0.38 20.86
N GLU A 19 -13.10 0.76 21.55
CA GLU A 19 -12.91 0.83 23.00
C GLU A 19 -14.30 0.72 23.63
N GLN A 20 -14.69 -0.49 24.05
CA GLN A 20 -15.79 -0.63 24.99
C GLN A 20 -15.26 -0.20 26.36
N ARG A 21 -15.74 0.96 26.83
CA ARG A 21 -15.57 1.37 28.23
C ARG A 21 -16.48 0.51 29.09
N GLU A 22 -15.89 -0.46 29.77
CA GLU A 22 -16.48 -1.11 30.94
C GLU A 22 -15.62 -0.70 32.14
N HIS A 23 -16.26 -0.02 33.09
CA HIS A 23 -15.66 0.39 34.35
C HIS A 23 -15.48 -0.86 35.23
N GLY A 24 -14.26 -1.18 35.69
CA GLY A 24 -14.07 -2.24 36.68
C GLY A 24 -12.65 -2.77 36.86
N LYS A 25 -11.95 -2.22 37.86
CA LYS A 25 -10.88 -2.77 38.73
C LYS A 25 -9.79 -3.75 38.17
N LEU A 26 -8.55 -3.30 38.42
CA LEU A 26 -7.29 -4.02 38.69
C LEU A 26 -6.76 -5.10 37.71
N GLY A 27 -5.65 -4.76 37.04
CA GLY A 27 -4.67 -5.69 36.48
C GLY A 27 -3.52 -4.93 35.78
N PRO A 28 -2.25 -5.37 35.86
CA PRO A 28 -1.12 -4.59 35.36
C PRO A 28 -1.20 -4.43 33.83
N LYS A 29 -1.21 -3.17 33.36
CA LYS A 29 -1.31 -2.69 31.95
C LYS A 29 -0.09 -3.07 31.06
N ILE A 30 0.39 -4.30 31.16
CA ILE A 30 1.53 -4.79 30.38
C ILE A 30 1.10 -5.07 28.93
N SER A 31 -0.16 -5.46 28.70
CA SER A 31 -0.65 -5.83 27.36
C SER A 31 -0.87 -4.65 26.42
N GLU A 32 -1.20 -3.47 26.94
CA GLU A 32 -1.53 -2.28 26.14
C GLU A 32 -0.26 -1.57 25.63
N THR A 33 0.76 -1.49 26.47
CA THR A 33 2.07 -0.92 26.14
C THR A 33 2.85 -1.81 25.16
N LEU A 34 2.71 -3.14 25.29
CA LEU A 34 3.34 -4.08 24.36
C LEU A 34 2.64 -4.13 23.00
N LYS A 35 1.30 -4.05 22.93
CA LYS A 35 0.57 -3.93 21.64
C LYS A 35 1.01 -2.69 20.84
N ARG A 36 1.36 -1.60 21.53
CA ARG A 36 1.77 -0.31 20.92
C ARG A 36 3.19 -0.28 20.35
N LYS A 37 4.05 -1.27 20.66
CA LYS A 37 5.47 -1.32 20.23
C LYS A 37 5.84 -2.57 19.43
N LEU A 38 4.87 -3.38 19.01
CA LEU A 38 5.18 -4.57 18.23
C LEU A 38 5.89 -4.19 16.93
N THR A 39 7.11 -4.71 16.78
CA THR A 39 7.86 -4.61 15.54
C THR A 39 7.04 -5.25 14.42
N PHE A 40 7.26 -4.80 13.19
CA PHE A 40 6.55 -5.35 12.04
C PHE A 40 6.75 -6.88 11.94
N GLY A 41 7.94 -7.39 12.30
CA GLY A 41 8.23 -8.81 12.53
C GLY A 41 7.24 -9.52 13.45
N ALA A 42 7.03 -8.98 14.65
CA ALA A 42 6.08 -9.56 15.62
C ALA A 42 4.61 -9.47 15.13
N ARG A 43 4.27 -8.46 14.32
CA ARG A 43 2.97 -8.36 13.65
C ARG A 43 2.76 -9.42 12.59
N ILE A 44 3.82 -9.87 11.91
CA ILE A 44 3.77 -10.97 10.93
C ILE A 44 3.48 -12.29 11.61
N VAL A 45 4.22 -12.59 12.68
CA VAL A 45 4.02 -13.83 13.45
C VAL A 45 2.60 -13.87 14.03
N ARG A 46 2.18 -12.83 14.75
CA ARG A 46 0.83 -12.75 15.34
C ARG A 46 -0.27 -12.65 14.28
N GLY A 47 0.02 -12.02 13.15
CA GLY A 47 -0.89 -11.87 12.03
C GLY A 47 -1.18 -13.18 11.31
N GLY A 48 -0.34 -14.21 11.48
CA GLY A 48 -0.38 -15.46 10.74
C GLY A 48 0.14 -15.31 9.30
N GLY A 49 1.19 -14.50 9.13
CA GLY A 49 1.89 -14.30 7.85
C GLY A 49 1.41 -13.09 7.04
N MET A 50 2.14 -12.81 5.96
CA MET A 50 1.94 -11.62 5.11
C MET A 50 0.58 -11.56 4.46
N LYS A 51 0.03 -12.70 4.02
CA LYS A 51 -1.30 -12.77 3.40
C LYS A 51 -2.39 -12.28 4.34
N ARG A 52 -2.36 -12.70 5.62
CA ARG A 52 -3.33 -12.27 6.62
C ARG A 52 -3.13 -10.80 7.02
N ILE A 53 -1.88 -10.32 7.12
CA ILE A 53 -1.61 -8.89 7.34
C ILE A 53 -2.18 -8.05 6.21
N PHE A 54 -1.89 -8.43 4.96
CA PHE A 54 -2.37 -7.72 3.77
C PHE A 54 -3.90 -7.57 3.80
N LYS A 55 -4.61 -8.67 4.07
CA LYS A 55 -6.08 -8.65 4.24
C LYS A 55 -6.55 -7.69 5.31
N LYS A 56 -5.92 -7.68 6.48
CA LYS A 56 -6.25 -6.78 7.59
C LYS A 56 -5.94 -5.31 7.29
N LEU A 57 -4.89 -5.03 6.51
CA LEU A 57 -4.44 -3.65 6.26
C LEU A 57 -5.23 -2.94 5.17
N PHE A 58 -5.67 -3.66 4.14
CA PHE A 58 -6.18 -3.08 2.89
C PHE A 58 -7.57 -3.58 2.47
N ASN A 59 -8.33 -4.15 3.41
CA ASN A 59 -9.69 -4.65 3.21
C ASN A 59 -9.85 -5.42 1.89
N VAL A 60 -9.20 -6.57 1.82
CA VAL A 60 -8.98 -7.36 0.60
C VAL A 60 -10.20 -8.22 0.30
N GLY A 61 -10.69 -8.17 -0.95
CA GLY A 61 -11.82 -8.98 -1.41
C GLY A 61 -11.52 -10.48 -1.40
N LYS A 62 -12.56 -11.32 -1.51
CA LYS A 62 -12.40 -12.80 -1.48
C LYS A 62 -11.49 -13.31 -2.60
N GLU A 63 -11.59 -12.72 -3.79
CA GLU A 63 -10.86 -13.14 -5.00
C GLU A 63 -9.46 -12.53 -5.14
N GLU A 64 -9.15 -11.48 -4.39
CA GLU A 64 -7.87 -10.78 -4.49
C GLU A 64 -6.75 -11.58 -3.81
N LYS A 65 -5.70 -11.89 -4.59
CA LYS A 65 -4.57 -12.69 -4.15
C LYS A 65 -3.33 -11.82 -3.99
N LEU A 66 -2.66 -11.93 -2.86
CA LEU A 66 -1.34 -11.35 -2.65
C LEU A 66 -0.31 -12.15 -3.47
N LEU A 67 0.43 -11.46 -4.35
CA LEU A 67 1.45 -12.06 -5.22
C LEU A 67 2.84 -11.95 -4.58
N LYS A 68 3.20 -10.74 -4.14
CA LYS A 68 4.53 -10.48 -3.57
C LYS A 68 4.51 -9.36 -2.55
N VAL A 69 5.54 -9.36 -1.70
CA VAL A 69 5.83 -8.30 -0.74
C VAL A 69 7.30 -7.92 -0.88
N PHE A 70 7.57 -6.63 -0.90
CA PHE A 70 8.91 -6.07 -0.98
C PHE A 70 9.12 -5.06 0.14
N GLN A 71 10.27 -5.13 0.80
CA GLN A 71 10.72 -4.05 1.67
C GLN A 71 11.30 -2.93 0.82
N CYS A 72 10.85 -1.72 1.06
CA CYS A 72 11.28 -0.53 0.32
C CYS A 72 11.01 0.75 1.13
N HIS A 73 11.29 1.89 0.52
CA HIS A 73 10.95 3.21 1.02
C HIS A 73 10.03 3.90 0.02
N LEU A 74 9.03 4.61 0.52
CA LEU A 74 8.27 5.56 -0.27
C LEU A 74 8.97 6.92 -0.17
N SER A 75 9.37 7.49 -1.31
CA SER A 75 9.94 8.84 -1.36
C SER A 75 8.84 9.87 -1.11
N THR A 76 9.09 10.81 -0.21
CA THR A 76 8.20 11.94 0.06
C THR A 76 9.02 13.23 0.21
N THR A 77 8.36 14.38 0.16
CA THR A 77 9.00 15.68 0.36
C THR A 77 9.60 15.85 1.76
N ALA A 78 9.04 15.17 2.77
CA ALA A 78 9.58 15.14 4.12
C ALA A 78 10.67 14.06 4.32
N GLY A 79 11.05 13.37 3.25
CA GLY A 79 12.05 12.30 3.24
C GLY A 79 11.45 10.90 3.03
N PRO A 80 12.31 9.87 2.88
CA PRO A 80 11.86 8.52 2.61
C PRO A 80 11.17 7.87 3.82
N ILE A 81 10.02 7.24 3.59
CA ILE A 81 9.28 6.49 4.61
C ILE A 81 9.54 5.00 4.41
N THR A 82 10.16 4.32 5.39
CA THR A 82 10.36 2.87 5.35
C THR A 82 9.05 2.10 5.49
N GLY A 83 8.83 1.12 4.62
CA GLY A 83 7.62 0.32 4.62
C GLY A 83 7.70 -0.95 3.79
N LEU A 84 6.54 -1.57 3.62
CA LEU A 84 6.36 -2.71 2.75
C LEU A 84 5.43 -2.37 1.60
N LEU A 85 5.86 -2.75 0.39
CA LEU A 85 5.07 -2.72 -0.83
C LEU A 85 4.47 -4.11 -1.07
N PHE A 86 3.15 -4.19 -1.03
CA PHE A 86 2.35 -5.36 -1.32
C PHE A 86 1.87 -5.27 -2.78
N VAL A 87 2.16 -6.31 -3.56
CA VAL A 87 1.66 -6.45 -4.93
C VAL A 87 0.65 -7.59 -4.93
N SER A 88 -0.59 -7.29 -5.30
CA SER A 88 -1.69 -8.25 -5.40
C SER A 88 -2.18 -8.35 -6.84
N THR A 89 -3.21 -9.17 -7.08
CA THR A 89 -3.87 -9.24 -8.39
C THR A 89 -4.68 -7.98 -8.73
N GLU A 90 -5.08 -7.18 -7.74
CA GLU A 90 -6.00 -6.03 -7.94
C GLU A 90 -5.38 -4.66 -7.65
N LYS A 91 -4.34 -4.61 -6.80
CA LYS A 91 -3.72 -3.35 -6.35
C LYS A 91 -2.24 -3.52 -5.99
N VAL A 92 -1.52 -2.41 -6.12
CA VAL A 92 -0.23 -2.17 -5.46
C VAL A 92 -0.51 -1.33 -4.22
N ALA A 93 -0.04 -1.76 -3.06
CA ALA A 93 -0.34 -1.10 -1.80
C ALA A 93 0.90 -0.98 -0.92
N PHE A 94 1.15 0.20 -0.36
CA PHE A 94 2.26 0.45 0.54
C PHE A 94 1.74 0.71 1.96
N CYS A 95 2.46 0.22 2.97
CA CYS A 95 2.22 0.58 4.36
C CYS A 95 3.56 0.84 5.07
N SER A 96 3.66 1.95 5.80
CA SER A 96 4.82 2.23 6.64
C SER A 96 4.98 1.16 7.73
N GLU A 97 6.22 0.85 8.09
CA GLU A 97 6.49 -0.09 9.19
C GLU A 97 6.21 0.53 10.56
N ARG A 98 6.38 1.84 10.66
CA ARG A 98 6.16 2.63 11.88
C ARG A 98 4.97 3.56 11.71
N SER A 99 4.22 3.77 12.80
CA SER A 99 3.19 4.80 12.84
C SER A 99 3.84 6.18 12.94
N LEU A 100 3.35 7.13 12.15
CA LEU A 100 3.70 8.54 12.23
C LEU A 100 2.83 9.23 13.28
N ARG A 101 3.39 10.24 13.95
CA ARG A 101 2.63 11.13 14.84
C ARG A 101 2.01 12.22 13.97
N ILE A 102 0.69 12.37 14.06
CA ILE A 102 -0.08 13.39 13.37
C ILE A 102 -0.72 14.24 14.46
N THR A 103 -0.37 15.52 14.49
CA THR A 103 -1.03 16.48 15.37
C THR A 103 -2.21 17.07 14.61
N SER A 104 -3.41 16.95 15.16
CA SER A 104 -4.60 17.57 14.61
C SER A 104 -4.59 19.09 14.84
N PRO A 105 -5.41 19.87 14.11
CA PRO A 105 -5.55 21.31 14.35
C PRO A 105 -6.00 21.66 15.77
N THR A 106 -6.68 20.73 16.46
CA THR A 106 -7.12 20.88 17.86
C THR A 106 -6.03 20.49 18.87
N GLY A 107 -4.84 20.11 18.42
CA GLY A 107 -3.70 19.73 19.28
C GLY A 107 -3.67 18.25 19.68
N GLU A 108 -4.68 17.45 19.34
CA GLU A 108 -4.68 16.02 19.63
C GLU A 108 -3.63 15.28 18.78
N ILE A 109 -2.82 14.44 19.43
CA ILE A 109 -1.81 13.63 18.75
C ILE A 109 -2.40 12.25 18.43
N VAL A 110 -2.60 11.98 17.15
CA VAL A 110 -3.02 10.68 16.63
C VAL A 110 -1.81 9.95 16.04
N ARG A 111 -1.73 8.63 16.23
CA ARG A 111 -0.74 7.79 15.54
C ARG A 111 -1.40 7.03 14.41
N ALA A 112 -0.91 7.22 13.19
CA ALA A 112 -1.41 6.51 12.01
C ALA A 112 -0.26 5.95 11.17
N TYR A 113 -0.53 4.85 10.48
CA TYR A 113 0.40 4.33 9.48
C TYR A 113 0.20 5.08 8.17
N TYR A 114 1.30 5.43 7.51
CA TYR A 114 1.22 5.96 6.16
C TYR A 114 0.86 4.83 5.21
N LYS A 115 -0.19 5.02 4.40
CA LYS A 115 -0.66 4.02 3.45
C LYS A 115 -0.87 4.63 2.08
N VAL A 116 -0.49 3.89 1.06
CA VAL A 116 -0.81 4.19 -0.35
C VAL A 116 -1.50 2.96 -0.92
N LEU A 117 -2.54 3.18 -1.72
CA LEU A 117 -3.26 2.10 -2.39
C LEU A 117 -3.53 2.53 -3.83
N VAL A 118 -2.91 1.86 -4.78
CA VAL A 118 -3.06 2.13 -6.21
C VAL A 118 -3.68 0.90 -6.87
N PRO A 119 -4.94 0.97 -7.33
CA PRO A 119 -5.55 -0.11 -8.10
C PRO A 119 -4.74 -0.35 -9.38
N ILE A 120 -4.46 -1.61 -9.72
CA ILE A 120 -3.63 -1.93 -10.90
C ILE A 120 -4.25 -1.36 -12.18
N ARG A 121 -5.57 -1.40 -12.29
CA ARG A 121 -6.33 -0.81 -13.40
C ARG A 121 -6.13 0.71 -13.58
N LYS A 122 -5.63 1.41 -12.56
CA LYS A 122 -5.32 2.83 -12.60
C LYS A 122 -3.83 3.10 -12.86
N ILE A 123 -2.98 2.07 -12.92
CA ILE A 123 -1.56 2.26 -13.22
C ILE A 123 -1.41 2.42 -14.73
N LYS A 124 -0.84 3.56 -15.13
CA LYS A 124 -0.49 3.88 -16.51
C LYS A 124 0.85 3.24 -16.89
N SER A 125 1.86 3.37 -16.05
CA SER A 125 3.19 2.81 -16.31
C SER A 125 3.95 2.52 -15.01
N VAL A 126 4.93 1.62 -15.12
CA VAL A 126 5.93 1.33 -14.09
C VAL A 126 7.30 1.51 -14.70
N ASN A 127 8.00 2.56 -14.28
CA ASN A 127 9.25 2.99 -14.87
C ASN A 127 10.41 2.76 -13.91
N GLN A 128 11.59 2.45 -14.47
CA GLN A 128 12.84 2.47 -13.73
C GLN A 128 13.46 3.86 -13.82
N SER A 129 14.13 4.29 -12.76
CA SER A 129 14.91 5.53 -12.71
C SER A 129 16.07 5.37 -11.74
N GLU A 130 17.05 6.26 -11.81
CA GLU A 130 18.21 6.27 -10.93
C GLU A 130 18.61 7.71 -10.58
N ASN A 131 19.26 7.88 -9.44
CA ASN A 131 19.74 9.19 -9.02
C ASN A 131 20.90 9.61 -9.93
N ALA A 132 20.77 10.74 -10.62
CA ALA A 132 21.80 11.25 -11.52
C ALA A 132 23.16 11.49 -10.81
N ARG A 133 23.14 11.79 -9.50
CA ARG A 133 24.36 11.99 -8.69
C ARG A 133 24.87 10.68 -8.07
N ASN A 134 23.99 9.70 -7.88
CA ASN A 134 24.32 8.42 -7.27
C ASN A 134 23.59 7.26 -7.98
N PRO A 135 24.13 6.71 -9.08
CA PRO A 135 23.47 5.64 -9.85
C PRO A 135 23.18 4.35 -9.05
N ARG A 136 23.73 4.20 -7.84
CA ARG A 136 23.39 3.09 -6.94
C ARG A 136 22.00 3.25 -6.33
N GLU A 137 21.50 4.48 -6.23
CA GLU A 137 20.14 4.78 -5.80
C GLU A 137 19.17 4.60 -6.96
N LYS A 138 18.51 3.45 -6.98
CA LYS A 138 17.51 3.10 -7.98
C LYS A 138 16.11 3.33 -7.45
N TYR A 139 15.25 3.82 -8.34
CA TYR A 139 13.85 4.14 -8.09
C TYR A 139 12.95 3.35 -9.03
N ILE A 140 11.79 2.96 -8.50
CA ILE A 140 10.66 2.51 -9.29
C ILE A 140 9.59 3.58 -9.19
N GLU A 141 9.23 4.16 -10.32
CA GLU A 141 8.14 5.12 -10.45
C GLU A 141 6.87 4.38 -10.90
N ILE A 142 5.77 4.58 -10.18
CA ILE A 142 4.44 4.15 -10.60
C ILE A 142 3.64 5.38 -10.96
N VAL A 143 3.31 5.52 -12.25
CA VAL A 143 2.48 6.61 -12.77
C VAL A 143 1.06 6.10 -12.94
N THR A 144 0.08 6.85 -12.47
CA THR A 144 -1.33 6.52 -12.61
C THR A 144 -1.97 7.25 -13.80
N VAL A 145 -3.14 6.79 -14.23
CA VAL A 145 -3.89 7.39 -15.35
C VAL A 145 -4.39 8.80 -15.06
N ASP A 146 -4.54 9.15 -13.78
CA ASP A 146 -4.85 10.48 -13.26
C ASP A 146 -3.59 11.33 -13.01
N ASN A 147 -2.44 10.91 -13.56
CA ASN A 147 -1.15 11.61 -13.51
C ASN A 147 -0.58 11.84 -12.10
N PHE A 148 -0.92 10.99 -11.13
CA PHE A 148 -0.15 10.88 -9.90
C PHE A 148 1.04 9.95 -10.10
N ASP A 149 2.14 10.26 -9.44
CA ASP A 149 3.38 9.50 -9.45
C ASP A 149 3.76 9.08 -8.03
N PHE A 150 4.15 7.81 -7.88
CA PHE A 150 4.62 7.24 -6.62
C PHE A 150 6.02 6.68 -6.80
N TRP A 151 6.97 7.23 -6.04
CA TRP A 151 8.38 6.89 -6.13
C TRP A 151 8.80 5.97 -5.00
N PHE A 152 9.22 4.77 -5.35
CA PHE A 152 9.72 3.79 -4.39
C PHE A 152 11.23 3.57 -4.58
N MET A 153 11.96 3.41 -3.49
CA MET A 153 13.42 3.24 -3.50
C MET A 153 13.90 2.28 -2.41
N GLY A 154 15.20 1.97 -2.43
CA GLY A 154 15.83 1.16 -1.37
C GLY A 154 15.26 -0.25 -1.29
N PHE A 155 14.92 -0.85 -2.44
CA PHE A 155 14.49 -2.23 -2.52
C PHE A 155 15.66 -3.17 -2.24
N VAL A 156 15.45 -4.15 -1.36
CA VAL A 156 16.45 -5.22 -1.11
C VAL A 156 16.74 -6.02 -2.39
N ASN A 157 15.71 -6.24 -3.22
CA ASN A 157 15.87 -6.84 -4.54
C ASN A 157 15.10 -6.03 -5.59
N TYR A 158 15.77 -4.99 -6.10
CA TYR A 158 15.22 -4.02 -7.06
C TYR A 158 14.67 -4.70 -8.32
N GLN A 159 15.47 -5.55 -8.98
CA GLN A 159 15.06 -6.16 -10.25
C GLN A 159 13.83 -7.05 -10.10
N LYS A 160 13.74 -7.80 -9.00
CA LYS A 160 12.57 -8.64 -8.71
C LYS A 160 11.32 -7.81 -8.46
N ALA A 161 11.45 -6.65 -7.80
CA ALA A 161 10.34 -5.74 -7.58
C ALA A 161 9.84 -5.13 -8.89
N LEU A 162 10.76 -4.60 -9.71
CA LEU A 162 10.44 -4.01 -11.00
C LEU A 162 9.75 -5.00 -11.93
N ASN A 163 10.34 -6.20 -12.11
CA ASN A 163 9.78 -7.23 -12.97
C ASN A 163 8.39 -7.66 -12.48
N CYS A 164 8.19 -7.84 -11.18
CA CYS A 164 6.90 -8.23 -10.62
C CYS A 164 5.83 -7.16 -10.86
N LEU A 165 6.15 -5.89 -10.67
CA LEU A 165 5.22 -4.78 -10.90
C LEU A 165 4.85 -4.65 -12.38
N GLN A 166 5.83 -4.66 -13.28
CA GLN A 166 5.60 -4.57 -14.72
C GLN A 166 4.76 -5.74 -15.23
N GLN A 167 5.09 -6.98 -14.84
CA GLN A 167 4.31 -8.17 -15.20
C GLN A 167 2.87 -8.07 -14.72
N THR A 168 2.65 -7.61 -13.48
CA THR A 168 1.32 -7.48 -12.89
C THR A 168 0.46 -6.46 -13.66
N VAL A 169 1.04 -5.32 -14.03
CA VAL A 169 0.35 -4.29 -14.82
C VAL A 169 0.05 -4.82 -16.23
N SER A 170 1.01 -5.45 -16.91
CA SER A 170 0.80 -6.04 -18.24
C SER A 170 -0.29 -7.13 -18.26
N GLN A 171 -0.29 -8.03 -17.28
CA GLN A 171 -1.31 -9.09 -17.18
C GLN A 171 -2.72 -8.53 -16.95
N SER A 172 -2.85 -7.43 -16.20
CA SER A 172 -4.15 -6.78 -15.99
C SER A 172 -4.74 -6.23 -17.29
N SER A 173 -3.89 -5.70 -18.18
CA SER A 173 -4.29 -5.22 -19.50
C SER A 173 -4.82 -6.34 -20.38
N ILE A 174 -4.21 -7.53 -20.32
CA ILE A 174 -4.67 -8.71 -21.06
C ILE A 174 -6.04 -9.17 -20.57
N ARG A 175 -6.24 -9.29 -19.25
CA ARG A 175 -7.55 -9.68 -18.67
C ARG A 175 -8.67 -8.72 -19.07
N LYS A 176 -8.36 -7.44 -19.28
CA LYS A 176 -9.30 -6.42 -19.77
C LYS A 176 -9.72 -6.65 -21.23
N ILE A 177 -8.83 -7.17 -22.07
CA ILE A 177 -9.13 -7.47 -23.47
C ILE A 177 -10.04 -8.70 -23.55
N ASP A 178 -9.73 -9.75 -22.81
CA ASP A 178 -10.52 -11.00 -22.83
C ASP A 178 -11.94 -10.78 -22.29
N SER A 179 -12.09 -9.98 -21.22
CA SER A 179 -13.42 -9.62 -20.70
C SER A 179 -14.24 -8.75 -21.66
N ARG A 180 -13.62 -7.94 -22.53
CA ARG A 180 -14.32 -7.17 -23.56
C ARG A 180 -14.71 -8.01 -24.77
N ARG A 181 -13.90 -9.00 -25.16
CA ARG A 181 -14.20 -9.90 -26.29
C ARG A 181 -15.39 -10.82 -26.01
N ASN A 182 -15.61 -11.20 -24.75
CA ASN A 182 -16.74 -12.05 -24.35
C ASN A 182 -18.12 -11.35 -24.34
N ILE A 183 -18.22 -10.08 -24.77
CA ILE A 183 -19.49 -9.33 -24.85
C ILE A 183 -19.94 -9.09 -26.31
N ALA A 184 -19.19 -9.60 -27.30
CA ALA A 184 -19.51 -9.40 -28.71
C ALA A 184 -19.64 -10.75 -29.45
N LEU A 185 -20.77 -11.42 -29.26
CA LEU A 185 -21.31 -12.36 -30.24
C LEU A 185 -22.72 -11.86 -30.60
N PRO A 186 -22.97 -11.36 -31.82
CA PRO A 186 -24.32 -11.08 -32.26
C PRO A 186 -25.04 -12.42 -32.44
N LEU A 187 -26.17 -12.58 -31.75
CA LEU A 187 -27.17 -13.57 -32.10
C LEU A 187 -27.74 -13.19 -33.48
N LEU A 188 -27.33 -13.89 -34.52
CA LEU A 188 -28.09 -13.99 -35.76
C LEU A 188 -28.19 -15.46 -36.15
N GLN A 189 -29.17 -16.12 -35.54
CA GLN A 189 -29.86 -17.25 -36.16
C GLN A 189 -31.33 -16.87 -36.31
N ASN A 190 -31.69 -16.63 -37.58
CA ASN A 190 -32.95 -16.89 -38.28
C ASN A 190 -33.32 -15.74 -39.22
#